data_AF-A0AAU7C830-F1
#
_entry.id   AF-A0AAU7C830-F1
#
_cell.length_a   1.000
_cell.length_b   1.000
_cell.length_c   1.000
_cell.angle_alpha   90.00
_cell.angle_beta   90.00
_cell.angle_gamma   90.00
#
_symmetry.space_group_name_H-M   'P 1'
#
loop_
_entity.id
_entity.type
_entity.pdbx_description
1 polymer ?
#
loop_
_entity_poly.entity_id
_entity_poly.type
_entity_poly.pdbx_seq_one_letter_code
_entity_poly.pdbx_strand_id
1 'polypeptide(L)'
;MRKPRRACRLQVESLEDKAAPSSFVPVLTQNTFNSVMQQLKQAAGTYSKTQNAAQFNARVTQLSSRIPFGRAQLLPIWQENQTIYTGVRDGSGAVMTQEMQATLIVYVRAGVQAGAFRFQ
;
A
#
# COMPACT_ATOMS: atom_id res chain seq x y z
N MET A 1 18.03 25.91 -56.09
CA MET A 1 18.44 25.89 -54.66
C MET A 1 17.80 24.68 -53.97
N ARG A 2 18.60 23.67 -53.57
CA ARG A 2 18.12 22.45 -52.90
C ARG A 2 18.66 22.43 -51.46
N LYS A 3 17.78 22.40 -50.46
CA LYS A 3 18.13 22.32 -49.03
C LYS A 3 18.61 20.91 -48.68
N PRO A 4 19.74 20.71 -47.98
CA PRO A 4 20.10 19.40 -47.46
C PRO A 4 19.31 19.09 -46.17
N ARG A 5 18.58 17.98 -46.18
CA ARG A 5 17.93 17.34 -45.02
C ARG A 5 19.03 16.82 -44.09
N ARG A 6 19.17 17.38 -42.89
CA ARG A 6 20.03 16.82 -41.83
C ARG A 6 19.42 15.51 -41.36
N ALA A 7 20.10 14.40 -41.62
CA ALA A 7 19.83 13.13 -40.96
C ALA A 7 20.38 13.21 -39.53
N CYS A 8 19.51 13.18 -38.53
CA CYS A 8 19.93 12.93 -37.14
C CYS A 8 20.45 11.50 -37.06
N ARG A 9 21.76 11.36 -36.95
CA ARG A 9 22.44 10.12 -36.61
C ARG A 9 22.20 9.91 -35.11
N LEU A 10 21.40 8.90 -34.75
CA LEU A 10 21.29 8.45 -33.36
C LEU A 10 22.70 8.00 -32.91
N GLN A 11 23.37 8.85 -32.14
CA GLN A 11 24.54 8.43 -31.39
C GLN A 11 24.02 7.60 -30.22
N VAL A 12 24.26 6.30 -30.30
CA VAL A 12 24.21 5.40 -29.15
C VAL A 12 25.39 5.79 -28.27
N GLU A 13 25.20 6.81 -27.46
CA GLU A 13 26.05 7.02 -26.31
C GLU A 13 25.63 5.93 -25.31
N SER A 14 26.51 4.94 -25.16
CA SER A 14 26.55 4.07 -23.99
C SER A 14 26.44 4.96 -22.77
N LEU A 15 25.22 5.04 -22.21
CA LEU A 15 25.03 5.49 -20.85
C LEU A 15 25.68 4.41 -20.00
N GLU A 16 26.96 4.64 -19.72
CA GLU A 16 27.66 4.07 -18.60
C GLU A 16 26.70 3.95 -17.44
N ASP A 17 26.65 2.76 -16.86
CA ASP A 17 25.92 2.37 -15.66
C ASP A 17 26.45 3.23 -14.51
N LYS A 18 26.10 4.52 -14.51
CA LYS A 18 26.23 5.40 -13.37
C LYS A 18 25.19 4.89 -12.39
N ALA A 19 25.61 3.92 -11.59
CA ALA A 19 24.98 3.55 -10.33
C ALA A 19 24.43 4.82 -9.68
N ALA A 20 23.11 5.00 -9.73
CA ALA A 20 22.45 6.08 -9.03
C ALA A 20 22.48 5.70 -7.54
N PRO A 21 23.30 6.33 -6.67
CA PRO A 21 23.18 6.12 -5.25
C PRO A 21 22.05 7.05 -4.81
N SER A 22 20.82 6.63 -5.04
CA SER A 22 19.64 7.25 -4.46
C SER A 22 18.68 6.14 -4.15
N SER A 23 19.07 5.33 -3.16
CA SER A 23 18.15 4.47 -2.43
C SER A 23 17.15 5.40 -1.73
N PHE A 24 16.13 5.84 -2.48
CA PHE A 24 15.06 6.68 -1.98
C PHE A 24 14.21 5.79 -1.10
N VAL A 25 14.62 5.63 0.16
CA VAL A 25 13.89 4.85 1.14
C VAL A 25 12.53 5.55 1.32
N PRO A 26 11.42 4.91 0.90
CA PRO A 26 10.12 5.56 0.94
C PRO A 26 9.77 5.97 2.38
N VAL A 27 9.02 7.05 2.52
CA VAL A 27 8.63 7.59 3.83
C VAL A 27 7.14 7.36 4.03
N LEU A 28 6.79 6.71 5.13
CA LEU A 28 5.43 6.65 5.64
C LEU A 28 5.27 7.73 6.72
N THR A 29 4.42 8.73 6.45
CA THR A 29 4.15 9.76 7.45
C THR A 29 3.15 9.28 8.50
N GLN A 30 3.24 9.81 9.71
CA GLN A 30 2.31 9.60 10.81
C GLN A 30 0.88 9.98 10.39
N ASN A 31 0.73 11.04 9.61
CA ASN A 31 -0.57 11.45 9.07
C ASN A 31 -1.15 10.41 8.11
N THR A 32 -0.34 9.88 7.19
CA THR A 32 -0.76 8.81 6.27
C THR A 32 -1.14 7.55 7.05
N PHE A 33 -0.33 7.16 8.03
CA PHE A 33 -0.58 6.01 8.89
C PHE A 33 -1.89 6.14 9.68
N ASN A 34 -2.09 7.26 10.38
CA ASN A 34 -3.31 7.55 11.14
C ASN A 34 -4.54 7.58 10.22
N SER A 35 -4.40 8.18 9.03
CA SER A 35 -5.46 8.22 8.02
C SER A 35 -5.85 6.81 7.55
N VAL A 36 -4.87 5.95 7.27
CA VAL A 36 -5.13 4.56 6.87
C VAL A 36 -5.78 3.78 8.02
N MET A 37 -5.32 3.94 9.27
CA MET A 37 -5.95 3.29 10.44
C MET A 37 -7.43 3.65 10.58
N GLN A 38 -7.78 4.93 10.42
CA GLN A 38 -9.17 5.39 10.51
C GLN A 38 -10.00 4.89 9.32
N GLN A 39 -9.45 4.93 8.11
CA GLN A 39 -10.16 4.46 6.92
C GLN A 39 -10.34 2.93 6.90
N LEU A 40 -9.42 2.16 7.49
CA LEU A 40 -9.60 0.72 7.72
C LEU A 40 -10.78 0.46 8.66
N LYS A 41 -10.86 1.18 9.77
CA LYS A 41 -12.00 1.08 10.71
C LYS A 41 -13.32 1.40 10.03
N GLN A 42 -13.36 2.44 9.20
CA GLN A 42 -14.55 2.79 8.42
C GLN A 42 -14.90 1.71 7.40
N ALA A 43 -13.92 1.22 6.62
CA ALA A 43 -14.15 0.19 5.62
C ALA A 43 -14.67 -1.12 6.24
N ALA A 44 -14.07 -1.57 7.33
CA ALA A 44 -14.51 -2.75 8.07
C ALA A 44 -15.91 -2.55 8.69
N GLY A 45 -16.19 -1.38 9.25
CA GLY A 45 -17.52 -1.04 9.78
C GLY A 45 -18.60 -0.90 8.70
N THR A 46 -18.25 -0.49 7.49
CA THR A 46 -19.16 -0.54 6.34
C THR A 46 -19.37 -1.98 5.90
N TYR A 47 -18.31 -2.77 5.79
CA TYR A 47 -18.39 -4.18 5.42
C TYR A 47 -19.25 -4.99 6.39
N SER A 48 -19.13 -4.76 7.70
CA SER A 48 -19.95 -5.44 8.70
C SER A 48 -21.45 -5.12 8.59
N LYS A 49 -21.82 -4.01 7.92
CA LYS A 49 -23.21 -3.60 7.70
C LYS A 49 -23.74 -4.05 6.34
N THR A 50 -22.92 -3.94 5.30
CA THR A 50 -23.33 -4.18 3.91
C THR A 50 -22.97 -5.56 3.40
N GLN A 51 -22.02 -6.23 4.06
CA GLN A 51 -21.41 -7.50 3.66
C GLN A 51 -20.89 -7.48 2.21
N ASN A 52 -20.63 -6.29 1.67
CA ASN A 52 -20.18 -6.11 0.29
C ASN A 52 -18.67 -6.30 0.22
N ALA A 53 -18.25 -7.55 -0.03
CA ALA A 53 -16.84 -7.91 -0.12
C ALA A 53 -16.13 -7.18 -1.26
N ALA A 54 -16.79 -6.92 -2.40
CA ALA A 54 -16.17 -6.21 -3.52
C ALA A 54 -15.83 -4.75 -3.16
N GLN A 55 -16.77 -4.05 -2.51
CA GLN A 55 -16.54 -2.68 -2.04
C GLN A 55 -15.42 -2.64 -0.99
N PHE A 56 -15.44 -3.57 -0.04
CA PHE A 56 -14.39 -3.67 0.97
C PHE A 56 -13.02 -3.94 0.35
N ASN A 57 -12.91 -4.94 -0.54
CA ASN A 57 -11.70 -5.28 -1.29
C ASN A 57 -11.13 -4.08 -2.06
N ALA A 58 -11.99 -3.33 -2.76
CA ALA A 58 -11.56 -2.13 -3.47
C ALA A 58 -11.00 -1.07 -2.51
N ARG A 59 -11.63 -0.88 -1.35
CA ARG A 59 -11.15 0.06 -0.32
C ARG A 59 -9.82 -0.37 0.27
N VAL A 60 -9.65 -1.61 0.70
CA VAL A 60 -8.38 -2.08 1.26
C VAL A 60 -7.25 -2.07 0.23
N THR A 61 -7.56 -2.31 -1.05
CA THR A 61 -6.61 -2.14 -2.16
C THR A 61 -6.12 -0.69 -2.25
N GLN A 62 -7.04 0.28 -2.24
CA GLN A 62 -6.69 1.72 -2.26
C GLN A 62 -5.90 2.15 -1.02
N LEU A 63 -6.19 1.58 0.15
CA LEU A 63 -5.47 1.89 1.38
C LEU A 63 -4.06 1.30 1.35
N SER A 64 -3.92 0.06 0.88
CA SER A 64 -2.64 -0.64 0.81
C SER A 64 -1.64 0.05 -0.13
N SER A 65 -2.11 0.77 -1.15
CA SER A 65 -1.23 1.54 -2.05
C SER A 65 -0.68 2.82 -1.45
N ARG A 66 -1.23 3.29 -0.32
CA ARG A 66 -0.71 4.47 0.40
C ARG A 66 0.43 4.13 1.34
N ILE A 67 0.66 2.84 1.58
CA ILE A 67 1.72 2.34 2.44
C ILE A 67 2.82 1.78 1.53
N PRO A 68 4.09 2.12 1.75
CA PRO A 68 5.20 1.54 0.99
C PRO A 68 5.13 0.01 1.00
N PHE A 69 5.17 -0.63 -0.16
CA PHE A 69 5.03 -2.08 -0.37
C PHE A 69 3.74 -2.73 0.16
N GLY A 70 2.75 -1.94 0.59
CA GLY A 70 1.53 -2.44 1.21
C GLY A 70 0.68 -3.31 0.28
N ARG A 71 0.67 -3.06 -1.02
CA ARG A 71 -0.07 -3.92 -1.98
C ARG A 71 0.46 -5.35 -2.04
N ALA A 72 1.77 -5.55 -1.85
CA ALA A 72 2.38 -6.87 -1.93
C ALA A 72 2.30 -7.62 -0.60
N GLN A 73 2.45 -6.90 0.52
CA GLN A 73 2.62 -7.53 1.83
C GLN A 73 1.40 -7.39 2.76
N LEU A 74 0.64 -6.29 2.69
CA LEU A 74 -0.51 -6.04 3.57
C LEU A 74 -1.84 -6.45 2.93
N LEU A 75 -2.02 -6.17 1.64
CA LEU A 75 -3.27 -6.45 0.94
C LEU A 75 -3.74 -7.91 1.08
N PRO A 76 -2.92 -8.95 0.82
CA PRO A 76 -3.39 -10.33 0.94
C PRO A 76 -3.87 -10.66 2.36
N ILE A 77 -3.16 -10.19 3.39
CA ILE A 77 -3.53 -10.40 4.81
C ILE A 77 -4.86 -9.71 5.13
N TRP A 78 -5.04 -8.47 4.69
CA TRP A 78 -6.29 -7.72 4.87
C TRP A 78 -7.47 -8.34 4.12
N GLN A 79 -7.22 -8.99 2.99
CA GLN A 79 -8.25 -9.72 2.26
C GLN A 79 -8.63 -11.01 2.99
N GLU A 80 -7.65 -11.75 3.51
CA GLU A 80 -7.86 -12.93 4.34
C GLU A 80 -8.64 -12.60 5.62
N ASN A 81 -8.36 -11.46 6.26
CA ASN A 81 -9.07 -10.98 7.45
C ASN A 81 -10.59 -10.80 7.24
N GLN A 82 -11.09 -10.75 6.00
CA GLN A 82 -12.54 -10.78 5.73
C GLN A 82 -13.22 -12.02 6.29
N THR A 83 -12.50 -13.14 6.34
CA THR A 83 -12.99 -14.41 6.88
C THR A 83 -13.26 -14.36 8.38
N ILE A 84 -12.65 -13.41 9.10
CA ILE A 84 -12.87 -13.19 10.53
C ILE A 84 -14.29 -12.68 10.79
N TYR A 85 -14.82 -11.88 9.86
CA TYR A 85 -16.19 -11.42 9.98
C TYR A 85 -17.16 -12.55 9.71
N THR A 86 -17.84 -12.98 10.76
CA THR A 86 -18.96 -13.91 10.70
C THR A 86 -20.19 -13.12 11.12
N GLY A 87 -21.09 -12.78 10.19
CA GLY A 87 -22.27 -11.95 10.45
C GLY A 87 -23.26 -12.49 11.51
N VAL A 88 -22.98 -13.66 12.06
CA VAL A 88 -23.71 -14.34 13.13
C VAL A 88 -23.07 -14.20 14.51
N ARG A 89 -21.80 -13.77 14.59
CA ARG A 89 -21.07 -13.60 15.84
C ARG A 89 -20.96 -12.12 16.17
N ASP A 90 -21.57 -11.73 17.28
CA ASP A 90 -21.44 -10.38 17.82
C ASP A 90 -19.98 -10.03 18.05
N GLY A 91 -19.59 -8.83 17.65
CA GLY A 91 -18.22 -8.33 17.78
C GLY A 91 -17.22 -8.84 16.73
N SER A 92 -17.59 -9.76 15.83
CA SER A 92 -16.68 -10.26 14.78
C SER A 92 -16.10 -9.16 13.88
N GLY A 93 -16.89 -8.12 13.56
CA GLY A 93 -16.42 -6.96 12.80
C GLY A 93 -15.42 -6.09 13.57
N ALA A 94 -15.55 -6.01 14.90
CA ALA A 94 -14.59 -5.32 15.75
C ALA A 94 -13.26 -6.09 15.83
N VAL A 95 -13.32 -7.42 15.96
CA VAL A 95 -12.16 -8.30 15.92
C VAL A 95 -11.44 -8.18 14.58
N MET A 96 -12.17 -8.30 13.46
CA MET A 96 -11.60 -8.09 12.12
C MET A 96 -10.88 -6.74 12.01
N THR A 97 -11.49 -5.67 12.50
CA THR A 97 -10.88 -4.33 12.49
C THR A 97 -9.60 -4.27 13.31
N GLN A 98 -9.62 -4.84 14.52
CA GLN A 98 -8.44 -4.90 15.40
C GLN A 98 -7.30 -5.67 14.74
N GLU A 99 -7.58 -6.83 14.15
CA GLU A 99 -6.57 -7.65 13.46
C GLU A 99 -5.95 -6.90 12.27
N MET A 100 -6.75 -6.21 11.47
CA MET A 100 -6.22 -5.40 10.36
C MET A 100 -5.33 -4.25 10.84
N GLN A 101 -5.69 -3.58 11.93
CA GLN A 101 -4.91 -2.48 12.51
C GLN A 101 -3.63 -3.01 13.18
N ALA A 102 -3.71 -4.13 13.90
CA ALA A 102 -2.56 -4.79 14.50
C ALA A 102 -1.56 -5.22 13.42
N THR A 103 -2.04 -5.82 12.33
CA THR A 103 -1.22 -6.19 11.16
C THR A 103 -0.50 -4.98 10.59
N LEU A 104 -1.18 -3.84 10.46
CA LEU A 104 -0.57 -2.60 9.98
C LEU A 104 0.55 -2.10 10.91
N ILE A 105 0.31 -2.13 12.23
CA ILE A 105 1.32 -1.72 13.22
C ILE A 105 2.55 -2.61 13.15
N VAL A 106 2.35 -3.93 13.14
CA VAL A 106 3.44 -4.91 13.04
C VAL A 106 4.22 -4.72 11.75
N TYR A 107 3.52 -4.56 10.63
CA TYR A 107 4.13 -4.28 9.33
C TYR A 107 5.00 -3.03 9.33
N VAL A 108 4.48 -1.91 9.87
CA VAL A 108 5.22 -0.65 9.93
C VAL A 108 6.48 -0.80 10.78
N ARG A 109 6.37 -1.45 11.95
CA ARG A 109 7.52 -1.71 12.81
C ARG A 109 8.57 -2.57 12.11
N ALA A 110 8.15 -3.66 11.47
CA ALA A 110 9.05 -4.56 10.75
C ALA A 110 9.73 -3.87 9.56
N GLY A 111 8.99 -3.09 8.78
CA GLY A 111 9.52 -2.34 7.64
C GLY A 111 10.51 -1.24 8.03
N VAL A 112 10.27 -0.56 9.16
CA VAL A 112 11.22 0.41 9.73
C VAL A 112 12.48 -0.28 10.25
N GLN A 113 12.34 -1.39 10.99
CA GLN A 113 13.47 -2.17 11.51
C GLN A 113 14.34 -2.77 10.39
N ALA A 114 13.71 -3.22 9.30
CA ALA A 114 14.40 -3.74 8.13
C ALA A 114 15.00 -2.64 7.23
N GLY A 115 14.75 -1.36 7.51
CA GLY A 115 15.18 -0.24 6.69
C GLY A 115 14.46 -0.14 5.33
N ALA A 116 13.35 -0.86 5.15
CA ALA A 116 12.57 -0.86 3.92
C ALA A 116 11.86 0.48 3.66
N PHE A 117 11.43 1.17 4.73
CA PHE A 117 10.90 2.52 4.69
C PHE A 117 11.17 3.26 6.01
N ARG A 118 11.10 4.59 5.97
CA ARG A 118 11.18 5.43 7.17
C ARG A 118 9.78 5.77 7.67
N PHE A 119 9.65 5.93 8.98
CA PHE A 119 8.43 6.40 9.62
C PHE A 119 8.70 7.77 10.24
N GLN A 120 7.88 8.77 9.89
CA GLN A 120 8.07 10.17 10.29
C GLN A 120 6.77 10.81 10.78
#